data_AF-A0A9X0P0T6-F1
#
_entry.id   AF-A0A9X0P0T6-F1
#
_cell.length_a   1.000
_cell.length_b   1.000
_cell.length_c   1.000
_cell.angle_alpha   90.00
_cell.angle_beta   90.00
_cell.angle_gamma   90.00
#
_symmetry.space_group_name_H-M   'P 1'
#
loop_
_entity.id
_entity.type
_entity.pdbx_description
1 polymer ?
#
loop_
_entity_poly.entity_id
_entity_poly.type
_entity_poly.pdbx_seq_one_letter_code
_entity_poly.pdbx_strand_id
1 'polypeptide(L)'
;MSMGFPPAQDGLPDTPVIAVSGHRRLSARAETTLEEVLGRLWRTLGQEWSACGRNEAPPLIANGLAAGADLLFAETRKRDFPAAKDWHVLPCSPALFEATLFDGLEVRPDATAGLRARYHRATDGATRQTVICDTSEPPTSLSYAELARWMVTAADGLLAYWDGEEPRGEGGTGHVVELACERALPVLLVTPDGEVRGDGAMAGKTDDLQALSREFVCMTLRQFDRREELAAARAGE
;
A
#
# COMPACT_ATOMS: atom_id res chain seq x y z
N MET A 1 0.25 -6.58 27.61
CA MET A 1 0.55 -7.83 26.88
C MET A 1 1.11 -7.43 25.53
N SER A 2 2.31 -7.88 25.20
CA SER A 2 3.04 -7.50 23.99
C SER A 2 2.28 -7.97 22.75
N MET A 3 1.72 -7.04 21.96
CA MET A 3 1.15 -7.34 20.63
C MET A 3 2.29 -7.50 19.61
N GLY A 4 3.13 -8.51 19.84
CA GLY A 4 4.10 -8.96 18.85
C GLY A 4 3.41 -9.87 17.85
N PHE A 5 2.75 -9.28 16.85
CA PHE A 5 2.52 -10.01 15.60
C PHE A 5 3.87 -10.15 14.90
N PRO A 6 4.22 -11.33 14.38
CA PRO A 6 5.55 -11.55 13.85
C PRO A 6 5.70 -10.75 12.54
N PRO A 7 6.87 -10.18 12.21
CA PRO A 7 7.23 -10.17 10.79
C PRO A 7 7.20 -11.64 10.35
N ALA A 8 6.71 -11.92 9.14
CA ALA A 8 6.73 -13.28 8.59
C ALA A 8 8.12 -13.92 8.79
N GLN A 9 8.21 -15.25 8.75
CA GLN A 9 9.41 -16.07 9.02
C GLN A 9 10.73 -15.60 8.37
N ASP A 10 10.67 -14.66 7.42
CA ASP A 10 11.80 -14.07 6.67
C ASP A 10 12.25 -12.67 7.12
N GLY A 11 11.70 -12.10 8.21
CA GLY A 11 12.08 -10.77 8.68
C GLY A 11 11.61 -9.61 7.78
N LEU A 12 11.76 -8.38 8.29
CA LEU A 12 11.51 -7.16 7.52
C LEU A 12 12.60 -6.99 6.45
N PRO A 13 12.25 -6.45 5.26
CA PRO A 13 13.23 -6.28 4.19
C PRO A 13 14.31 -5.25 4.55
N ASP A 14 15.46 -5.34 3.91
CA ASP A 14 16.58 -4.40 4.00
C ASP A 14 16.44 -3.19 3.07
N THR A 15 15.23 -2.94 2.57
CA THR A 15 14.89 -1.79 1.72
C THR A 15 13.66 -1.07 2.26
N PRO A 16 13.50 0.25 2.00
CA PRO A 16 12.31 0.98 2.39
C PRO A 16 11.03 0.38 1.82
N VAL A 17 9.97 0.37 2.61
CA VAL A 17 8.66 -0.17 2.27
C VAL A 17 7.64 0.94 2.23
N ILE A 18 6.95 1.08 1.10
CA ILE A 18 5.80 1.97 0.95
C ILE A 18 4.56 1.09 0.85
N ALA A 19 3.66 1.17 1.83
CA ALA A 19 2.35 0.51 1.75
C ALA A 19 1.39 1.32 0.88
N VAL A 20 0.49 0.61 0.19
CA VAL A 20 -0.64 1.22 -0.53
C VAL A 20 -1.97 0.62 -0.07
N SER A 21 -3.02 1.43 -0.01
CA SER A 21 -4.38 0.94 0.26
C SER A 21 -5.44 1.87 -0.32
N GLY A 22 -6.56 1.33 -0.78
CA GLY A 22 -7.70 2.17 -1.15
C GLY A 22 -9.02 1.45 -1.28
N HIS A 23 -10.06 2.24 -1.56
CA HIS A 23 -11.43 1.74 -1.68
C HIS A 23 -11.59 0.66 -2.75
N ARG A 24 -12.36 -0.38 -2.41
CA ARG A 24 -12.71 -1.45 -3.35
C ARG A 24 -13.77 -1.07 -4.39
N ARG A 25 -14.59 -0.08 -4.06
CA ARG A 25 -15.68 0.41 -4.92
C ARG A 25 -15.33 1.80 -5.42
N LEU A 26 -15.09 1.90 -6.72
CA LEU A 26 -14.81 3.17 -7.40
C LEU A 26 -15.92 3.44 -8.41
N SER A 27 -16.36 4.70 -8.50
CA SER A 27 -17.12 5.16 -9.66
C SER A 27 -16.18 5.27 -10.86
N ALA A 28 -16.71 5.19 -12.09
CA ALA A 28 -15.90 5.36 -13.29
C ALA A 28 -15.10 6.69 -13.28
N ARG A 29 -15.72 7.78 -12.79
CA ARG A 29 -15.05 9.07 -12.63
C ARG A 29 -13.91 9.00 -11.62
N ALA A 30 -14.13 8.38 -10.47
CA ALA A 30 -13.11 8.23 -9.42
C ALA A 30 -11.95 7.37 -9.92
N GLU A 31 -12.23 6.30 -10.65
CA GLU A 31 -11.21 5.44 -11.27
C GLU A 31 -10.34 6.21 -12.26
N THR A 32 -10.94 6.95 -13.22
CA THR A 32 -10.19 7.79 -14.16
C THR A 32 -9.36 8.85 -13.44
N THR A 33 -9.96 9.55 -12.47
CA THR A 33 -9.27 10.59 -11.70
C THR A 33 -8.09 10.01 -10.93
N LEU A 34 -8.29 8.88 -10.25
CA LEU A 34 -7.26 8.20 -9.49
C LEU A 34 -6.12 7.72 -10.40
N GLU A 35 -6.43 7.13 -11.56
CA GLU A 35 -5.39 6.69 -12.51
C GLU A 35 -4.49 7.85 -12.95
N GLU A 36 -5.08 9.00 -13.31
CA GLU A 36 -4.34 10.17 -13.73
C GLU A 36 -3.46 10.74 -12.63
N VAL A 37 -3.99 10.83 -11.41
CA VAL A 37 -3.26 11.34 -10.23
C VAL A 37 -2.12 10.40 -9.85
N LEU A 38 -2.37 9.09 -9.80
CA LEU A 38 -1.34 8.11 -9.50
C LEU A 38 -0.22 8.12 -10.53
N GLY A 39 -0.53 8.27 -11.82
CA GLY A 39 0.51 8.38 -12.85
C GLY A 39 1.44 9.59 -12.64
N ARG A 40 0.92 10.74 -12.20
CA ARG A 40 1.74 11.90 -11.84
C ARG A 40 2.51 11.67 -10.54
N LEU A 41 1.85 11.16 -9.51
CA LEU A 41 2.45 10.91 -8.20
C LEU A 41 3.60 9.91 -8.30
N TRP A 42 3.41 8.79 -8.98
CA TRP A 42 4.46 7.78 -9.15
C TRP A 42 5.69 8.29 -9.89
N ARG A 43 5.50 9.04 -10.99
CA ARG A 43 6.63 9.67 -11.69
C ARG A 43 7.40 10.63 -10.78
N THR A 44 6.68 11.42 -9.99
CA THR A 44 7.28 12.39 -9.07
C THR A 44 8.04 11.69 -7.95
N LEU A 45 7.45 10.65 -7.34
CA LEU A 45 8.11 9.82 -6.33
C LEU A 45 9.35 9.13 -6.90
N GLY A 46 9.28 8.60 -8.13
CA GLY A 46 10.43 8.01 -8.79
C GLY A 46 11.57 8.99 -9.01
N GLN A 47 11.26 10.22 -9.44
CA GLN A 47 12.25 11.29 -9.60
C GLN A 47 12.91 11.67 -8.27
N GLU A 48 12.13 11.84 -7.20
CA GLU A 48 12.66 12.19 -5.88
C GLU A 48 13.46 11.02 -5.28
N TRP A 49 13.04 9.77 -5.49
CA TRP A 49 13.82 8.59 -5.09
C TRP A 49 15.18 8.53 -5.80
N SER A 50 15.19 8.79 -7.11
CA SER A 50 16.41 8.90 -7.90
C SER A 50 17.31 10.05 -7.45
N ALA A 51 16.72 11.21 -7.10
CA ALA A 51 17.46 12.37 -6.61
C ALA A 51 18.17 12.11 -5.27
N CYS A 52 17.61 11.23 -4.44
CA CYS A 52 18.25 10.74 -3.22
C CYS A 52 19.36 9.69 -3.47
N GLY A 53 19.70 9.37 -4.72
CA GLY A 53 20.75 8.40 -5.05
C GLY A 53 20.34 6.95 -4.82
N ARG A 54 19.05 6.65 -4.66
CA ARG A 54 18.52 5.32 -4.34
C ARG A 54 18.10 4.51 -5.58
N ASN A 55 18.72 4.76 -6.74
CA ASN A 55 18.39 4.06 -8.00
C ASN A 55 18.66 2.54 -7.93
N GLU A 56 19.72 2.15 -7.22
CA GLU A 56 20.12 0.75 -7.06
C GLU A 56 19.42 0.06 -5.89
N ALA A 57 18.72 0.83 -5.04
CA ALA A 57 17.95 0.37 -3.88
C ALA A 57 16.53 0.96 -3.92
N PRO A 58 15.71 0.56 -4.91
CA PRO A 58 14.34 1.04 -5.04
C PRO A 58 13.46 0.51 -3.89
N PRO A 59 12.34 1.19 -3.57
CA PRO A 59 11.47 0.76 -2.49
C PRO A 59 10.71 -0.51 -2.88
N LEU A 60 10.28 -1.26 -1.87
CA LEU A 60 9.22 -2.25 -1.99
C LEU A 60 7.86 -1.58 -1.82
N ILE A 61 6.93 -1.87 -2.71
CA ILE A 61 5.54 -1.42 -2.65
C ILE A 61 4.70 -2.56 -2.09
N ALA A 62 4.31 -2.44 -0.82
CA ALA A 62 3.45 -3.41 -0.16
C ALA A 62 1.98 -3.17 -0.54
N ASN A 63 1.34 -4.17 -1.16
CA ASN A 63 -0.01 -4.04 -1.71
C ASN A 63 -0.87 -5.28 -1.39
N GLY A 64 -2.11 -5.05 -0.94
CA GLY A 64 -3.11 -6.08 -0.62
C GLY A 64 -3.84 -6.67 -1.83
N LEU A 65 -3.71 -6.04 -3.00
CA LEU A 65 -4.31 -6.44 -4.28
C LEU A 65 -5.83 -6.57 -4.28
N ALA A 66 -6.52 -5.93 -3.35
CA ALA A 66 -7.98 -5.90 -3.37
C ALA A 66 -8.48 -5.29 -4.70
N ALA A 67 -9.65 -5.71 -5.19
CA ALA A 67 -10.25 -5.05 -6.35
C ALA A 67 -10.42 -3.54 -6.08
N GLY A 68 -10.37 -2.70 -7.12
CA GLY A 68 -10.50 -1.25 -6.98
C GLY A 68 -9.15 -0.53 -6.94
N ALA A 69 -8.96 0.35 -5.96
CA ALA A 69 -7.80 1.25 -5.88
C ALA A 69 -6.45 0.51 -5.76
N ASP A 70 -6.38 -0.61 -5.03
CA ASP A 70 -5.16 -1.40 -4.89
C ASP A 70 -4.66 -1.93 -6.24
N LEU A 71 -5.56 -2.35 -7.13
CA LEU A 71 -5.20 -2.75 -8.51
C LEU A 71 -4.73 -1.56 -9.36
N LEU A 72 -5.32 -0.38 -9.18
CA LEU A 72 -4.85 0.86 -9.83
C LEU A 72 -3.44 1.23 -9.34
N PHE A 73 -3.17 1.18 -8.04
CA PHE A 73 -1.84 1.41 -7.48
C PHE A 73 -0.82 0.46 -8.11
N ALA A 74 -1.13 -0.84 -8.18
CA ALA A 74 -0.23 -1.83 -8.79
C ALA A 74 0.06 -1.52 -10.26
N GLU A 75 -0.96 -1.34 -11.10
CA GLU A 75 -0.77 -1.12 -12.55
C GLU A 75 -0.07 0.21 -12.86
N THR A 76 -0.52 1.30 -12.23
CA THR A 76 0.07 2.62 -12.47
C THR A 76 1.51 2.68 -12.00
N ARG A 77 1.86 2.04 -10.88
CA ARG A 77 3.24 1.98 -10.41
C ARG A 77 4.15 1.20 -11.36
N LYS A 78 3.71 0.08 -11.96
CA LYS A 78 4.51 -0.64 -12.99
C LYS A 78 4.87 0.28 -14.14
N ARG A 79 3.91 1.08 -14.58
CA ARG A 79 4.04 1.97 -15.73
C ARG A 79 4.88 3.20 -15.42
N ASP A 80 4.64 3.83 -14.26
CA ASP A 80 5.09 5.20 -13.97
C ASP A 80 6.23 5.26 -12.94
N PHE A 81 6.51 4.17 -12.21
CA PHE A 81 7.70 4.01 -11.35
C PHE A 81 8.26 2.56 -11.41
N PRO A 82 8.74 2.12 -12.60
CA PRO A 82 9.13 0.72 -12.84
C PRO A 82 10.33 0.22 -12.04
N ALA A 83 11.14 1.11 -11.47
CA ALA A 83 12.26 0.73 -10.61
C ALA A 83 11.78 0.14 -9.28
N ALA A 84 10.67 0.63 -8.73
CA ALA A 84 10.06 0.12 -7.51
C ALA A 84 9.60 -1.34 -7.67
N LYS A 85 9.75 -2.12 -6.60
CA LYS A 85 9.53 -3.56 -6.58
C LYS A 85 8.23 -3.90 -5.87
N ASP A 86 7.54 -4.93 -6.34
CA ASP A 86 6.25 -5.33 -5.77
C ASP A 86 6.42 -6.32 -4.62
N TRP A 87 5.74 -6.02 -3.51
CA TRP A 87 5.51 -6.94 -2.41
C TRP A 87 4.01 -7.16 -2.23
N HIS A 88 3.52 -8.32 -2.64
CA HIS A 88 2.10 -8.67 -2.47
C HIS A 88 1.87 -9.31 -1.11
N VAL A 89 0.89 -8.79 -0.39
CA VAL A 89 0.55 -9.23 0.96
C VAL A 89 -0.88 -9.69 0.93
N LEU A 90 -1.13 -10.99 1.10
CA LEU A 90 -2.46 -11.56 0.95
C LEU A 90 -3.01 -12.05 2.29
N PRO A 91 -4.32 -11.88 2.55
CA PRO A 91 -4.92 -12.31 3.80
C PRO A 91 -5.07 -13.84 3.87
N CYS A 92 -5.00 -14.51 2.72
CA CYS A 92 -5.10 -15.95 2.54
C CYS A 92 -4.26 -16.42 1.35
N SER A 93 -4.27 -17.73 1.06
CA SER A 93 -3.53 -18.28 -0.09
C SER A 93 -3.93 -17.61 -1.41
N PRO A 94 -3.04 -17.52 -2.41
CA PRO A 94 -3.30 -16.78 -3.65
C PRO A 94 -4.52 -17.31 -4.42
N ALA A 95 -4.69 -18.63 -4.45
CA ALA A 95 -5.82 -19.28 -5.09
C ALA A 95 -7.16 -18.94 -4.41
N LEU A 96 -7.17 -18.93 -3.08
CA LEU A 96 -8.36 -18.58 -2.30
C LEU A 96 -8.68 -17.08 -2.40
N PHE A 97 -7.67 -16.22 -2.36
CA PHE A 97 -7.84 -14.77 -2.53
C PHE A 97 -8.43 -14.46 -3.91
N GLU A 98 -7.91 -15.08 -4.97
CA GLU A 98 -8.44 -14.88 -6.32
C GLU A 98 -9.88 -15.40 -6.47
N ALA A 99 -10.22 -16.52 -5.82
CA ALA A 99 -11.58 -17.05 -5.82
C ALA A 99 -12.59 -16.11 -5.14
N THR A 100 -12.14 -15.36 -4.13
CA THR A 100 -12.96 -14.46 -3.28
C THR A 100 -12.78 -12.97 -3.60
N LEU A 101 -12.03 -12.64 -4.67
CA LEU A 101 -11.62 -11.28 -5.03
C LEU A 101 -12.80 -10.29 -5.13
N PHE A 102 -13.95 -10.79 -5.57
CA PHE A 102 -15.17 -9.99 -5.79
C PHE A 102 -16.22 -10.16 -4.68
N ASP A 103 -15.91 -10.87 -3.60
CA ASP A 103 -16.85 -11.07 -2.50
C ASP A 103 -17.24 -9.73 -1.88
N GLY A 104 -18.55 -9.54 -1.71
CA GLY A 104 -19.13 -8.29 -1.23
C GLY A 104 -19.13 -7.15 -2.25
N LEU A 105 -18.82 -7.40 -3.53
CA LEU A 105 -18.88 -6.41 -4.61
C LEU A 105 -20.00 -6.73 -5.60
N GLU A 106 -20.75 -5.69 -5.98
CA GLU A 106 -21.71 -5.78 -7.09
C GLU A 106 -20.94 -5.58 -8.41
N VAL A 107 -20.53 -6.68 -9.02
CA VAL A 107 -19.80 -6.67 -10.30
C VAL A 107 -20.71 -7.19 -11.40
N ARG A 108 -20.85 -6.43 -12.48
CA ARG A 108 -21.60 -6.91 -13.66
C ARG A 108 -20.86 -8.11 -14.28
N PRO A 109 -21.57 -9.18 -14.71
CA PRO A 109 -20.92 -10.39 -15.23
C PRO A 109 -19.94 -10.15 -16.39
N ASP A 110 -20.22 -9.16 -17.25
CA ASP A 110 -19.36 -8.76 -18.37
C ASP A 110 -18.10 -7.98 -17.94
N ALA A 111 -18.09 -7.39 -16.74
CA ALA A 111 -16.94 -6.69 -16.17
C ALA A 111 -15.98 -7.62 -15.42
N THR A 112 -16.45 -8.78 -14.94
CA THR A 112 -15.67 -9.74 -14.14
C THR A 112 -14.39 -10.21 -14.85
N ALA A 113 -14.49 -10.52 -16.15
CA ALA A 113 -13.33 -10.97 -16.93
C ALA A 113 -12.26 -9.88 -17.04
N GLY A 114 -12.67 -8.61 -17.23
CA GLY A 114 -11.76 -7.48 -17.28
C GLY A 114 -11.04 -7.24 -15.96
N LEU A 115 -11.77 -7.29 -14.84
CA LEU A 115 -11.19 -7.14 -13.50
C LEU A 115 -10.25 -8.30 -13.13
N ARG A 116 -10.57 -9.54 -13.52
CA ARG A 116 -9.68 -10.68 -13.32
C ARG A 116 -8.39 -10.54 -14.15
N ALA A 117 -8.50 -10.12 -15.41
CA ALA A 117 -7.34 -9.82 -16.24
C ALA A 117 -6.47 -8.70 -15.64
N ARG A 118 -7.10 -7.69 -15.03
CA ARG A 118 -6.42 -6.62 -14.28
C ARG A 118 -5.66 -7.16 -13.07
N TYR A 119 -6.31 -8.00 -12.26
CA TYR A 119 -5.65 -8.69 -11.14
C TYR A 119 -4.44 -9.49 -11.60
N HIS A 120 -4.56 -10.29 -12.67
CA HIS A 120 -3.43 -11.07 -13.18
C HIS A 120 -2.26 -10.19 -13.64
N ARG A 121 -2.53 -9.09 -14.36
CA ARG A 121 -1.49 -8.12 -14.73
C ARG A 121 -0.86 -7.47 -13.50
N ALA A 122 -1.64 -7.17 -12.46
CA ALA A 122 -1.13 -6.62 -11.21
C ALA A 122 -0.23 -7.64 -10.48
N THR A 123 -0.58 -8.93 -10.48
CA THR A 123 0.22 -9.98 -9.84
C THR A 123 1.51 -10.35 -10.58
N ASP A 124 1.57 -10.11 -11.89
CA ASP A 124 2.70 -10.53 -12.72
C ASP A 124 4.03 -9.85 -12.32
N GLY A 125 5.12 -10.60 -12.19
CA GLY A 125 6.43 -10.03 -11.83
C GLY A 125 6.57 -9.53 -10.38
N ALA A 126 5.73 -10.00 -9.45
CA ALA A 126 5.89 -9.75 -8.02
C ALA A 126 7.29 -10.15 -7.53
N THR A 127 7.98 -9.27 -6.82
CA THR A 127 9.33 -9.57 -6.28
C THR A 127 9.23 -10.38 -4.99
N ARG A 128 8.21 -10.10 -4.17
CA ARG A 128 7.96 -10.81 -2.91
C ARG A 128 6.47 -11.05 -2.73
N GLN A 129 6.14 -12.15 -2.07
CA GLN A 129 4.78 -12.46 -1.68
C GLN A 129 4.75 -12.95 -0.23
N THR A 130 3.76 -12.50 0.53
CA THR A 130 3.52 -12.92 1.91
C THR A 130 2.04 -13.25 2.09
N VAL A 131 1.76 -14.37 2.74
CA VAL A 131 0.40 -14.77 3.13
C VAL A 131 0.31 -14.65 4.65
N ILE A 132 -0.68 -13.89 5.14
CA ILE A 132 -0.86 -13.62 6.56
C ILE A 132 -1.42 -14.84 7.28
N CYS A 133 -2.44 -15.47 6.69
CA CYS A 133 -3.11 -16.63 7.25
C CYS A 133 -3.28 -17.71 6.18
N ASP A 134 -2.54 -18.81 6.24
CA ASP A 134 -2.65 -19.89 5.26
C ASP A 134 -3.69 -20.93 5.71
N THR A 135 -4.96 -20.54 5.65
CA THR A 135 -6.11 -21.41 5.95
C THR A 135 -6.85 -21.81 4.67
N SER A 136 -7.57 -22.92 4.73
CA SER A 136 -8.51 -23.33 3.68
C SER A 136 -9.84 -22.55 3.71
N GLU A 137 -10.08 -21.78 4.77
CA GLU A 137 -11.31 -20.99 4.93
C GLU A 137 -11.20 -19.62 4.25
N PRO A 138 -12.28 -19.11 3.62
CA PRO A 138 -12.32 -17.78 3.01
C PRO A 138 -11.88 -16.68 3.98
N PRO A 139 -11.20 -15.61 3.49
CA PRO A 139 -10.74 -14.52 4.34
C PRO A 139 -11.93 -13.79 4.96
N THR A 140 -11.80 -13.48 6.25
CA THR A 140 -12.81 -12.74 7.02
C THR A 140 -12.36 -11.29 7.22
N SER A 141 -13.22 -10.45 7.81
CA SER A 141 -12.83 -9.10 8.24
C SER A 141 -11.61 -9.10 9.15
N LEU A 142 -11.47 -10.11 10.02
CA LEU A 142 -10.29 -10.28 10.87
C LEU A 142 -9.03 -10.55 10.05
N SER A 143 -9.12 -11.39 9.01
CA SER A 143 -8.00 -11.65 8.09
C SER A 143 -7.51 -10.36 7.39
N TYR A 144 -8.44 -9.48 7.01
CA TYR A 144 -8.11 -8.16 6.45
C TYR A 144 -7.56 -7.19 7.50
N ALA A 145 -8.05 -7.24 8.75
CA ALA A 145 -7.51 -6.45 9.86
C ALA A 145 -6.06 -6.85 10.19
N GLU A 146 -5.76 -8.15 10.20
CA GLU A 146 -4.40 -8.67 10.39
C GLU A 146 -3.48 -8.26 9.24
N LEU A 147 -3.95 -8.34 7.99
CA LEU A 147 -3.22 -7.83 6.84
C LEU A 147 -2.91 -6.34 6.97
N ALA A 148 -3.90 -5.52 7.36
CA ALA A 148 -3.72 -4.09 7.56
C ALA A 148 -2.64 -3.80 8.63
N ARG A 149 -2.74 -4.46 9.80
CA ARG A 149 -1.75 -4.32 10.89
C ARG A 149 -0.37 -4.76 10.44
N TRP A 150 -0.27 -5.86 9.71
CA TRP A 150 1.00 -6.35 9.19
C TRP A 150 1.62 -5.37 8.19
N MET A 151 0.83 -4.87 7.22
CA MET A 151 1.32 -3.95 6.19
C MET A 151 1.83 -2.65 6.81
N VAL A 152 1.06 -2.07 7.73
CA VAL A 152 1.44 -0.85 8.44
C VAL A 152 2.62 -1.07 9.39
N THR A 153 2.78 -2.28 9.93
CA THR A 153 3.95 -2.63 10.75
C THR A 153 5.23 -2.71 9.92
N ALA A 154 5.14 -3.22 8.70
CA ALA A 154 6.27 -3.36 7.79
C ALA A 154 6.61 -2.07 7.03
N ALA A 155 5.68 -1.12 6.94
CA ALA A 155 5.82 0.10 6.15
C ALA A 155 6.67 1.18 6.82
N ASP A 156 7.39 1.93 5.98
CA ASP A 156 8.11 3.14 6.32
C ASP A 156 7.37 4.41 5.83
N GLY A 157 6.38 4.23 4.94
CA GLY A 157 5.44 5.25 4.47
C GLY A 157 4.16 4.64 3.89
N LEU A 158 3.09 5.43 3.82
CA LEU A 158 1.78 4.99 3.29
C LEU A 158 1.29 5.94 2.18
N LEU A 159 0.82 5.37 1.07
CA LEU A 159 -0.07 6.04 0.12
C LEU A 159 -1.46 5.44 0.24
N ALA A 160 -2.50 6.27 0.37
CA ALA A 160 -3.86 5.77 0.43
C ALA A 160 -4.81 6.56 -0.48
N TYR A 161 -5.75 5.85 -1.10
CA TYR A 161 -6.92 6.48 -1.71
C TYR A 161 -8.10 6.39 -0.75
N TRP A 162 -8.50 7.53 -0.18
CA TRP A 162 -9.51 7.56 0.87
C TRP A 162 -10.35 8.84 0.80
N ASP A 163 -11.65 8.68 1.04
CA ASP A 163 -12.67 9.74 1.04
C ASP A 163 -12.70 10.54 2.35
N GLY A 164 -11.92 10.14 3.36
CA GLY A 164 -11.91 10.78 4.68
C GLY A 164 -13.10 10.40 5.56
N GLU A 165 -13.98 9.51 5.10
CA GLU A 165 -15.09 9.00 5.91
C GLU A 165 -14.59 8.00 6.95
N GLU A 166 -15.29 7.93 8.10
CA GLU A 166 -14.97 6.99 9.17
C GLU A 166 -14.78 5.55 8.63
N PRO A 167 -13.81 4.79 9.20
CA PRO A 167 -13.57 3.43 8.78
C PRO A 167 -14.86 2.59 8.85
N ARG A 168 -15.24 1.96 7.74
CA ARG A 168 -16.43 1.09 7.66
C ARG A 168 -16.19 -0.30 8.30
N GLY A 169 -15.34 -0.36 9.33
CA GLY A 169 -14.88 -1.57 10.02
C GLY A 169 -13.36 -1.77 9.96
N GLU A 170 -12.86 -2.71 10.76
CA GLU A 170 -11.46 -3.11 10.75
C GLU A 170 -11.06 -3.72 9.40
N GLY A 171 -9.81 -3.45 8.98
CA GLY A 171 -9.23 -3.94 7.72
C GLY A 171 -9.57 -3.10 6.49
N GLY A 172 -10.45 -2.09 6.60
CA GLY A 172 -10.68 -1.11 5.53
C GLY A 172 -9.59 -0.05 5.42
N THR A 173 -9.58 0.73 4.33
CA THR A 173 -8.58 1.78 4.09
C THR A 173 -8.51 2.82 5.20
N GLY A 174 -9.66 3.25 5.75
CA GLY A 174 -9.68 4.20 6.87
C GLY A 174 -8.93 3.65 8.10
N HIS A 175 -9.08 2.36 8.41
CA HIS A 175 -8.34 1.70 9.49
C HIS A 175 -6.85 1.59 9.17
N VAL A 176 -6.46 1.35 7.92
CA VAL A 176 -5.05 1.38 7.49
C VAL A 176 -4.43 2.76 7.69
N VAL A 177 -5.16 3.83 7.32
CA VAL A 177 -4.71 5.22 7.51
C VAL A 177 -4.59 5.54 8.99
N GLU A 178 -5.58 5.18 9.81
CA GLU A 178 -5.55 5.36 11.27
C GLU A 178 -4.32 4.70 11.89
N LEU A 179 -4.09 3.40 11.61
CA LEU A 179 -2.92 2.66 12.11
C LEU A 179 -1.60 3.31 11.68
N ALA A 180 -1.52 3.84 10.46
CA ALA A 180 -0.30 4.49 9.95
C ALA A 180 -0.04 5.82 10.68
N CYS A 181 -1.09 6.61 10.90
CA CYS A 181 -1.02 7.84 11.67
C CYS A 181 -0.64 7.59 13.13
N GLU A 182 -1.20 6.57 13.79
CA GLU A 182 -0.83 6.16 15.15
C GLU A 182 0.66 5.78 15.27
N ARG A 183 1.25 5.23 14.21
CA ARG A 183 2.69 4.89 14.13
C ARG A 183 3.56 6.06 13.66
N ALA A 184 2.98 7.24 13.44
CA ALA A 184 3.65 8.41 12.91
C ALA A 184 4.38 8.15 11.57
N LEU A 185 3.81 7.29 10.73
CA LEU A 185 4.28 7.14 9.35
C LEU A 185 3.96 8.41 8.55
N PRO A 186 4.79 8.79 7.56
CA PRO A 186 4.38 9.75 6.56
C PRO A 186 3.25 9.14 5.71
N VAL A 187 2.14 9.86 5.58
CA VAL A 187 0.96 9.42 4.80
C VAL A 187 0.68 10.43 3.68
N LEU A 188 0.53 9.93 2.45
CA LEU A 188 -0.06 10.67 1.34
C LEU A 188 -1.47 10.14 1.07
N LEU A 189 -2.44 11.03 1.13
CA LEU A 189 -3.83 10.74 0.79
C LEU A 189 -4.16 11.28 -0.60
N VAL A 190 -4.70 10.42 -1.45
CA VAL A 190 -5.37 10.80 -2.69
C VAL A 190 -6.87 10.79 -2.42
N THR A 191 -7.52 11.94 -2.60
CA THR A 191 -8.96 12.11 -2.37
C THR A 191 -9.78 11.75 -3.62
N PRO A 192 -11.10 11.55 -3.51
CA PRO A 192 -11.97 11.25 -4.65
C PRO A 192 -12.01 12.32 -5.76
N ASP A 193 -11.70 13.58 -5.42
CA ASP A 193 -11.57 14.69 -6.36
C ASP A 193 -10.15 14.83 -6.95
N GLY A 194 -9.22 13.96 -6.55
CA GLY A 194 -7.87 13.87 -7.12
C GLY A 194 -6.86 14.83 -6.49
N GLU A 195 -7.18 15.39 -5.33
CA GLU A 195 -6.21 16.13 -4.51
C GLU A 195 -5.23 15.13 -3.89
N VAL A 196 -3.96 15.54 -3.77
CA VAL A 196 -2.95 14.81 -3.01
C VAL A 196 -2.56 15.67 -1.83
N ARG A 197 -2.75 15.15 -0.62
CA ARG A 197 -2.47 15.86 0.63
C ARG A 197 -1.70 14.99 1.60
N GLY A 198 -0.97 15.63 2.51
CA GLY A 198 -0.30 14.95 3.62
C GLY A 198 -1.25 14.67 4.78
N ASP A 199 -1.11 13.50 5.41
CA ASP A 199 -1.76 13.16 6.67
C ASP A 199 -0.75 12.54 7.66
N GLY A 200 -1.15 12.33 8.91
CA GLY A 200 -0.28 11.84 9.97
C GLY A 200 0.93 12.76 10.14
N ALA A 201 2.13 12.21 9.96
CA ALA A 201 3.36 12.98 10.06
C ALA A 201 3.54 14.04 8.95
N MET A 202 2.72 13.98 7.89
CA MET A 202 2.69 14.92 6.76
C MET A 202 1.57 15.96 6.87
N ALA A 203 0.78 15.99 7.95
CA ALA A 203 -0.35 16.91 8.08
C ALA A 203 0.07 18.39 8.03
N GLY A 204 -0.69 19.22 7.29
CA GLY A 204 -0.45 20.66 7.16
C GLY A 204 0.72 21.05 6.24
N LYS A 205 1.25 20.11 5.45
CA LYS A 205 2.26 20.37 4.42
C LYS A 205 1.63 20.98 3.16
N THR A 206 2.48 21.47 2.27
CA THR A 206 2.09 22.08 0.98
C THR A 206 1.25 21.17 0.09
N ASP A 207 0.34 21.75 -0.69
CA ASP A 207 -0.45 21.05 -1.71
C ASP A 207 0.30 20.90 -3.05
N ASP A 208 1.50 21.48 -3.14
CA ASP A 208 2.40 21.27 -4.28
C ASP A 208 2.92 19.82 -4.31
N LEU A 209 2.53 19.07 -5.34
CA LEU A 209 2.84 17.65 -5.48
C LEU A 209 4.35 17.35 -5.46
N GLN A 210 5.19 18.22 -6.03
CA GLN A 210 6.64 18.01 -6.06
C GLN A 210 7.23 18.11 -4.66
N ALA A 211 6.93 19.20 -3.96
CA ALA A 211 7.42 19.43 -2.61
C ALA A 211 6.86 18.40 -1.62
N LEU A 212 5.59 18.00 -1.77
CA LEU A 212 4.97 16.96 -0.96
C LEU A 212 5.62 15.58 -1.20
N SER A 213 5.92 15.23 -2.46
CA SER A 213 6.61 13.99 -2.81
C SER A 213 8.03 13.94 -2.24
N ARG A 214 8.78 15.05 -2.34
CA ARG A 214 10.12 15.16 -1.75
C ARG A 214 10.10 14.91 -0.25
N GLU A 215 9.21 15.61 0.46
CA GLU A 215 9.07 15.47 1.91
C GLU A 215 8.67 14.04 2.28
N PHE A 216 7.73 13.43 1.55
CA PHE A 216 7.34 12.04 1.77
C PHE A 216 8.51 11.08 1.61
N VAL A 217 9.31 11.21 0.55
CA VAL A 217 10.51 10.37 0.32
C VAL A 217 11.51 10.56 1.45
N CYS A 218 11.82 11.80 1.83
CA CYS A 218 12.74 12.08 2.94
C CYS A 218 12.27 11.46 4.26
N MET A 219 10.98 11.57 4.58
CA MET A 219 10.43 11.02 5.82
C MET A 219 10.37 9.50 5.79
N THR A 220 10.05 8.89 4.65
CA THR A 220 10.05 7.44 4.46
C THR A 220 11.44 6.86 4.69
N LEU A 221 12.47 7.48 4.12
CA LEU A 221 13.86 7.05 4.32
C LEU A 221 14.30 7.17 5.78
N ARG A 222 13.87 8.22 6.50
CA ARG A 222 14.16 8.34 7.93
C ARG A 222 13.47 7.26 8.78
N GLN A 223 12.25 6.86 8.43
CA GLN A 223 11.57 5.76 9.12
C GLN A 223 12.30 4.44 8.89
N PHE A 224 12.75 4.21 7.65
CA PHE A 224 13.59 3.06 7.32
C PHE A 224 14.90 3.04 8.11
N ASP A 225 15.65 4.15 8.13
CA ASP A 225 16.92 4.23 8.89
C ASP A 225 16.70 3.94 10.38
N ARG A 226 15.62 4.48 10.96
CA ARG A 226 15.23 4.20 12.36
C ARG A 226 14.88 2.73 12.58
N ARG A 227 14.21 2.09 11.63
CA ARG A 227 13.88 0.66 11.70
C ARG A 227 15.15 -0.19 11.74
N GLU A 228 16.12 0.12 10.88
CA GLU A 228 17.41 -0.57 10.82
C GLU A 228 18.19 -0.40 12.14
N GLU A 229 18.24 0.81 12.70
CA GLU A 229 18.88 1.08 14.00
C GLU A 229 18.25 0.25 15.13
N LEU A 230 16.92 0.17 15.18
CA LEU A 230 16.20 -0.62 16.18
C LEU A 230 16.41 -2.13 16.00
N ALA A 231 16.49 -2.61 14.74
CA ALA A 231 16.78 -4.00 14.45
C ALA A 231 18.21 -4.38 14.89
N ALA A 232 19.19 -3.52 14.60
CA ALA A 232 20.57 -3.71 15.02
C ALA A 232 20.72 -3.71 16.55
N ALA A 233 20.03 -2.80 17.25
CA ALA A 233 20.04 -2.75 18.71
C ALA A 233 19.53 -4.06 19.35
N ARG A 234 18.48 -4.67 18.78
CA ARG A 234 17.92 -5.94 19.28
C ARG A 234 18.78 -7.17 18.97
N ALA A 235 19.59 -7.12 17.91
CA ALA A 235 20.48 -8.22 17.55
C ALA A 235 21.76 -8.29 18.40
N GLY A 236 22.08 -7.20 19.13
CA GLY A 236 23.22 -7.13 20.03
C GLY A 236 22.92 -7.47 21.50
N GLU A 237 21.66 -7.76 21.84
CA GLU A 237 21.19 -8.23 23.15
C GLU A 237 21.12 -9.77 23.21
#